data_AF-A0A1N6X7R1-F1
#
_entry.id   AF-A0A1N6X7R1-F1
#
_cell.length_a   1.000
_cell.length_b   1.000
_cell.length_c   1.000
_cell.angle_alpha   90.00
_cell.angle_beta   90.00
_cell.angle_gamma   90.00
#
_symmetry.space_group_name_H-M   'P 1'
#
loop_
_entity.id
_entity.type
_entity.pdbx_description
1 polymer ?
#
loop_
_entity_poly.entity_id
_entity_poly.type
_entity_poly.pdbx_seq_one_letter_code
_entity_poly.pdbx_strand_id
1 'polypeptide(L)'
;MRLRLLTLCALTALTAACATPEDAPPPVASMPMAPPPPRLVGDDGDAAADGPQSCKISAGYVWCDSSRRCERPWELAREKGFPNTLEGFQAFCKPLPK
;
A
#
# COMPACT_ATOMS: atom_id res chain seq x y z
N MET A 1 54.94 -13.42 -62.47
CA MET A 1 55.73 -14.30 -61.60
C MET A 1 56.29 -13.48 -60.45
N ARG A 2 55.65 -13.55 -59.27
CA ARG A 2 56.14 -13.08 -57.95
C ARG A 2 56.35 -11.53 -57.92
N LEU A 3 56.21 -10.79 -56.82
CA LEU A 3 56.90 -11.00 -55.56
C LEU A 3 56.55 -9.82 -54.60
N ARG A 4 56.07 -10.18 -53.39
CA ARG A 4 56.32 -9.57 -52.06
C ARG A 4 55.94 -8.10 -51.78
N LEU A 5 55.36 -7.90 -50.60
CA LEU A 5 55.90 -7.13 -49.46
C LEU A 5 54.79 -7.14 -48.38
N LEU A 6 54.77 -8.09 -47.44
CA LEU A 6 55.35 -7.93 -46.10
C LEU A 6 55.35 -6.48 -45.59
N THR A 7 54.29 -6.04 -44.91
CA THR A 7 54.38 -5.01 -43.86
C THR A 7 53.10 -4.89 -43.03
N LEU A 8 53.25 -5.15 -41.73
CA LEU A 8 52.58 -4.50 -40.60
C LEU A 8 51.06 -4.57 -40.42
N CYS A 9 50.65 -5.30 -39.38
CA CYS A 9 49.70 -4.93 -38.31
C CYS A 9 49.24 -6.25 -37.67
N ALA A 10 49.95 -6.85 -36.72
CA ALA A 10 50.11 -6.35 -35.35
C ALA A 10 48.88 -5.55 -34.89
N LEU A 11 48.22 -6.05 -33.85
CA LEU A 11 47.18 -5.41 -33.02
C LEU A 11 45.74 -5.50 -33.55
N THR A 12 44.98 -6.43 -32.96
CA THR A 12 43.54 -6.38 -32.59
C THR A 12 43.22 -7.79 -32.03
N ALA A 13 43.91 -8.27 -31.00
CA ALA A 13 43.62 -7.94 -29.60
C ALA A 13 42.12 -7.92 -29.31
N LEU A 14 41.67 -9.00 -28.67
CA LEU A 14 40.60 -9.08 -27.67
C LEU A 14 39.28 -8.36 -28.00
N THR A 15 38.22 -9.15 -28.22
CA THR A 15 36.96 -9.05 -27.45
C THR A 15 36.05 -10.21 -27.81
N ALA A 16 36.27 -11.35 -27.15
CA ALA A 16 35.15 -12.20 -26.79
C ALA A 16 34.40 -11.46 -25.68
N ALA A 17 33.34 -10.72 -26.03
CA ALA A 17 32.44 -10.10 -25.07
C ALA A 17 31.01 -10.32 -25.57
N CYS A 18 30.20 -10.91 -24.69
CA CYS A 18 28.83 -11.35 -24.90
C CYS A 18 27.99 -10.29 -25.65
N ALA A 19 27.53 -10.63 -26.84
CA ALA A 19 26.25 -10.13 -27.32
C ALA A 19 25.19 -11.12 -26.84
N THR A 20 24.71 -10.95 -25.60
CA THR A 20 23.39 -11.49 -25.25
C THR A 20 22.39 -10.74 -26.12
N PRO A 21 21.51 -11.41 -26.87
CA PRO A 21 20.37 -10.72 -27.46
C PRO A 21 19.59 -10.09 -26.31
N GLU A 22 19.49 -8.76 -26.37
CA GLU A 22 18.72 -7.96 -25.45
C GLU A 22 17.26 -8.35 -25.66
N ASP A 23 16.73 -9.16 -24.75
CA ASP A 23 15.30 -9.48 -24.69
C ASP A 23 14.59 -8.18 -24.28
N ALA A 24 14.30 -7.36 -25.28
CA ALA A 24 13.53 -6.15 -25.09
C ALA A 24 12.17 -6.57 -24.53
N PRO A 25 11.73 -6.04 -23.37
CA PRO A 25 10.41 -6.35 -22.86
C PRO A 25 9.38 -5.93 -23.92
N PRO A 26 8.30 -6.70 -24.09
CA PRO A 26 7.28 -6.38 -25.07
C PRO A 26 6.72 -4.97 -24.80
N PRO A 27 6.27 -4.25 -25.84
CA PRO A 27 5.65 -2.95 -25.63
C PRO A 27 4.48 -3.12 -24.66
N VAL A 28 4.52 -2.39 -23.55
CA VAL A 28 3.43 -2.34 -22.58
C VAL A 28 2.20 -1.82 -23.32
N ALA A 29 1.28 -2.72 -23.64
CA ALA A 29 0.01 -2.36 -24.25
C ALA A 29 -0.66 -1.33 -23.34
N SER A 30 -1.08 -0.19 -23.91
CA SER A 30 -1.81 0.83 -23.18
C SER A 30 -3.12 0.23 -22.68
N MET A 31 -3.15 -0.15 -21.41
CA MET A 31 -4.39 -0.57 -20.78
C MET A 31 -5.35 0.61 -20.78
N PRO A 32 -6.64 0.40 -21.11
CA PRO A 32 -7.63 1.45 -20.96
C PRO A 32 -7.63 1.89 -19.50
N MET A 33 -7.46 3.18 -19.27
CA MET A 33 -7.52 3.78 -17.94
C MET A 33 -8.89 3.41 -17.36
N ALA A 34 -8.91 2.54 -16.35
CA ALA A 34 -10.12 2.30 -15.58
C ALA A 34 -10.62 3.67 -15.07
N PRO A 35 -11.95 3.90 -15.03
CA PRO A 35 -12.47 5.10 -14.40
C PRO A 35 -11.86 5.20 -12.98
N PRO A 36 -11.46 6.41 -12.53
CA PRO A 36 -10.87 6.55 -11.22
C PRO A 36 -11.81 5.87 -10.21
N PRO A 37 -11.27 5.13 -9.24
CA PRO A 37 -12.11 4.53 -8.20
C PRO A 37 -13.02 5.63 -7.67
N PRO A 38 -14.30 5.30 -7.35
CA PRO A 38 -15.20 6.29 -6.78
C PRO A 38 -14.42 6.99 -5.68
N ARG A 39 -14.35 8.31 -5.78
CA ARG A 39 -13.67 9.13 -4.78
C ARG A 39 -14.42 8.81 -3.50
N LEU A 40 -13.86 7.92 -2.69
CA LEU A 40 -14.16 7.81 -1.27
C LEU A 40 -13.64 9.12 -0.71
N VAL A 41 -14.39 10.19 -0.96
CA VAL A 41 -14.37 11.41 -0.16
C VAL A 41 -14.46 10.86 1.24
N GLY A 42 -13.36 11.01 1.97
CA GLY A 42 -13.26 10.43 3.30
C GLY A 42 -14.38 11.08 4.06
N ASP A 43 -15.47 10.34 4.27
CA ASP A 43 -16.68 10.88 4.88
C ASP A 43 -16.25 11.60 6.15
N ASP A 44 -16.33 12.93 6.09
CA ASP A 44 -16.21 13.82 7.24
C ASP A 44 -17.51 13.75 8.05
N GLY A 45 -18.47 12.94 7.59
CA GLY A 45 -19.70 12.60 8.28
C GLY A 45 -19.39 11.93 9.60
N ASP A 46 -20.14 12.40 10.59
CA ASP A 46 -20.09 11.98 11.96
C ASP A 46 -20.03 10.45 12.04
N ALA A 47 -19.19 9.94 12.93
CA ALA A 47 -18.88 8.52 13.14
C ALA A 47 -20.09 7.63 13.55
N ALA A 48 -21.32 8.06 13.28
CA ALA A 48 -22.55 7.28 13.29
C ALA A 48 -22.64 6.42 12.02
N ALA A 49 -21.70 5.51 11.90
CA ALA A 49 -21.77 4.45 10.93
C ALA A 49 -22.68 3.35 11.55
N ASP A 50 -23.74 2.91 10.85
CA ASP A 50 -24.71 1.92 11.33
C ASP A 50 -24.08 0.52 11.51
N GLY A 51 -23.34 0.33 12.60
CA GLY A 51 -22.80 -0.95 13.03
C GLY A 51 -21.28 -1.10 12.94
N PRO A 52 -20.76 -2.28 13.33
CA PRO A 52 -19.33 -2.47 13.54
C PRO A 52 -18.47 -2.42 12.27
N GLN A 53 -19.09 -2.66 11.11
CA GLN A 53 -18.40 -2.76 9.82
C GLN A 53 -18.18 -1.38 9.17
N SER A 54 -18.95 -0.38 9.60
CA SER A 54 -19.02 0.91 8.93
C SER A 54 -18.07 1.95 9.54
N CYS A 55 -17.35 1.60 10.62
CA CYS A 55 -16.35 2.48 11.21
C CYS A 55 -15.19 2.76 10.24
N LYS A 56 -14.81 4.04 10.13
CA LYS A 56 -13.66 4.50 9.33
C LYS A 56 -12.34 4.11 10.01
N ILE A 57 -11.93 2.85 9.85
CA ILE A 57 -10.73 2.29 10.49
C ILE A 57 -9.46 3.07 10.10
N SER A 58 -9.40 3.61 8.87
CA SER A 58 -8.27 4.44 8.42
C SER A 58 -8.09 5.74 9.21
N ALA A 59 -9.15 6.25 9.84
CA ALA A 59 -9.09 7.39 10.75
C ALA A 59 -8.96 6.98 12.24
N GLY A 60 -8.89 5.66 12.49
CA GLY A 60 -8.77 5.02 13.80
C GLY A 60 -10.06 4.99 14.61
N TYR A 61 -11.21 5.00 13.94
CA TYR A 61 -12.50 4.74 14.58
C TYR A 61 -12.74 3.23 14.78
N VAL A 62 -13.27 2.87 15.94
CA VAL A 62 -13.59 1.49 16.34
C VAL A 62 -14.99 1.45 16.96
N TRP A 63 -15.77 0.43 16.63
CA TRP A 63 -17.14 0.27 17.15
C TRP A 63 -17.15 0.04 18.66
N CYS A 64 -18.07 0.72 19.35
CA CYS A 64 -18.32 0.55 20.77
C CYS A 64 -19.78 0.12 20.98
N ASP A 65 -20.01 -1.11 21.43
CA ASP A 65 -21.36 -1.64 21.64
C ASP A 65 -22.14 -0.92 22.75
N SER A 66 -21.44 -0.39 23.76
CA SER A 66 -22.06 0.38 24.85
C SER A 66 -22.65 1.71 24.38
N SER A 67 -21.98 2.45 23.47
CA SER A 67 -22.47 3.71 22.91
C SER A 67 -23.19 3.55 21.57
N ARG A 68 -23.09 2.36 20.94
CA ARG A 68 -23.56 2.05 19.59
C ARG A 68 -23.08 3.06 18.55
N ARG A 69 -21.80 3.44 18.63
CA ARG A 69 -21.14 4.38 17.72
C ARG A 69 -19.71 3.96 17.47
N CYS A 70 -19.12 4.51 16.41
CA CYS A 70 -17.70 4.41 16.20
C CYS A 70 -16.97 5.47 17.02
N GLU A 71 -16.11 5.04 17.93
CA GLU A 71 -15.37 5.88 18.88
C GLU A 71 -13.88 5.83 18.54
N ARG A 72 -13.11 6.85 18.95
CA ARG A 72 -11.64 6.82 18.87
C ARG A 72 -11.08 6.33 20.21
N PRO A 73 -10.49 5.12 20.28
CA PRO A 73 -10.14 4.50 21.57
C PRO A 73 -9.27 5.37 22.46
N TRP A 74 -8.34 6.14 21.90
CA TRP A 74 -7.41 6.98 22.67
C TRP A 74 -8.03 8.27 23.19
N GLU A 75 -9.00 8.84 22.47
CA GLU A 75 -9.73 10.02 22.95
C GLU A 75 -10.68 9.62 24.07
N LEU A 76 -11.40 8.52 23.86
CA LEU A 76 -12.31 7.96 24.84
C LEU A 76 -11.56 7.49 26.09
N ALA A 77 -10.39 6.85 25.95
CA ALA A 77 -9.54 6.47 27.07
C ALA A 77 -9.13 7.68 27.93
N ARG A 78 -8.74 8.78 27.28
CA ARG A 78 -8.38 10.03 27.97
C ARG A 78 -9.58 10.69 28.66
N GLU A 79 -10.75 10.65 28.04
CA GLU A 79 -11.97 11.24 28.60
C GLU A 79 -12.56 10.40 29.76
N LYS A 80 -12.60 9.08 29.60
CA LYS A 80 -13.24 8.14 30.54
C LYS A 80 -12.29 7.56 31.57
N GLY A 81 -10.97 7.71 31.39
CA GLY A 81 -9.96 7.32 32.37
C GLY A 81 -9.65 5.82 32.42
N PHE A 82 -9.74 5.11 31.29
CA PHE A 82 -9.29 3.72 31.18
C PHE A 82 -7.95 3.60 30.43
N PRO A 83 -7.22 2.47 30.52
CA PRO A 83 -5.96 2.30 29.82
C PRO A 83 -6.12 2.49 28.31
N ASN A 84 -5.26 3.29 27.69
CA ASN A 84 -5.23 3.46 26.23
C ASN A 84 -4.65 2.21 25.53
N THR A 85 -5.37 1.09 25.64
CA THR A 85 -5.08 -0.20 24.98
C THR A 85 -6.38 -0.74 24.38
N LEU A 86 -6.25 -1.70 23.46
CA LEU A 86 -7.40 -2.34 22.84
C LEU A 86 -8.27 -3.06 23.87
N GLU A 87 -7.65 -3.72 24.85
CA GLU A 87 -8.32 -4.46 25.92
C GLU A 87 -9.09 -3.51 26.83
N GLY A 88 -8.49 -2.36 27.18
CA GLY A 88 -9.15 -1.32 27.98
C GLY A 88 -10.39 -0.77 27.27
N PHE A 89 -10.26 -0.47 25.97
CA PHE A 89 -11.39 -0.03 25.14
C PHE A 89 -12.49 -1.09 25.03
N GLN A 90 -12.13 -2.35 24.74
CA GLN A 90 -13.09 -3.44 24.65
C GLN A 90 -13.83 -3.66 25.97
N ALA A 91 -13.12 -3.58 27.11
CA ALA A 91 -13.74 -3.68 28.42
C ALA A 91 -14.74 -2.55 28.67
N PHE A 92 -14.41 -1.31 28.28
CA PHE A 92 -15.30 -0.16 28.37
C PHE A 92 -16.54 -0.29 27.45
N CYS A 93 -16.33 -0.85 26.26
CA CYS A 93 -17.38 -0.96 25.24
C CYS A 93 -18.27 -2.20 25.37
N LYS A 94 -18.02 -3.10 26.32
CA LYS A 94 -18.90 -4.25 26.56
C LYS A 94 -20.29 -3.78 27.00
N PRO A 95 -21.37 -4.25 26.36
CA PRO A 95 -22.72 -3.98 26.85
C PRO A 95 -22.90 -4.63 28.23
N LEU A 96 -23.59 -3.92 29.13
CA LEU A 96 -23.89 -4.47 30.45
C LEU A 96 -24.80 -5.70 30.32
N PRO A 97 -24.57 -6.75 31.13
CA PRO A 97 -25.48 -7.89 31.19
C PRO A 97 -26.87 -7.42 31.62
N LYS A 98 -27.91 -7.99 31.00
CA LYS A 98 -29.33 -7.74 31.34
C LYS A 98 -29.74 -8.52 32.57
#